data_AF-A0AAE8M1I0-F1
#
_entry.id   AF-A0AAE8M1I0-F1
#
_cell.length_a   1.000
_cell.length_b   1.000
_cell.length_c   1.000
_cell.angle_alpha   90.00
_cell.angle_beta   90.00
_cell.angle_gamma   90.00
#
_symmetry.space_group_name_H-M   'P 1'
#
loop_
_entity.id
_entity.type
_entity.pdbx_description
1 polymer ?
#
loop_
_entity_poly.entity_id
_entity_poly.type
_entity_poly.pdbx_seq_one_letter_code
_entity_poly.pdbx_strand_id
1 'polypeptide(L)'
;MLTLEDLFDNPSLDRPRLAVVVISGYFRDIQLVMDKMHEVTLPLGIFPFQDFCYDDQLNLYFTPRYSTNVSLSFISFVAYHCNPDFVNGLLSLSVTSKVRDTSALTPLSSSLLANNFNTARLLLSKGADPRGESCTNGLHAAARAGLRDMVSEFIVRYKIPPDCVDAQGATPAIYALYLPDKEAICIISVLFCYGASPKRTFGHHDVTYARLAKVMGKSTLAHWLQQTETDSIGYAIDCLWKQTRDLSLREGEVKVEGERKGEGEDAGWDLI
;
A
#
# COMPACT_ATOMS: atom_id res chain seq x y z
N MET A 1 29.59 -22.19 4.96
CA MET A 1 28.24 -22.02 4.39
C MET A 1 27.73 -20.76 5.05
N LEU A 2 27.80 -19.62 4.36
CA LEU A 2 27.27 -18.36 4.88
C LEU A 2 25.75 -18.47 4.84
N THR A 3 25.07 -18.10 5.92
CA THR A 3 23.61 -18.14 5.99
C THR A 3 23.03 -16.98 5.18
N LEU A 4 21.73 -17.04 4.84
CA LEU A 4 21.05 -15.88 4.24
C LEU A 4 21.17 -14.63 5.12
N GLU A 5 21.21 -14.82 6.44
CA GLU A 5 21.42 -13.74 7.41
C GLU A 5 22.78 -13.04 7.17
N ASP A 6 23.85 -13.81 6.92
CA ASP A 6 25.18 -13.25 6.58
C ASP A 6 25.18 -12.48 5.25
N LEU A 7 24.33 -12.86 4.29
CA LEU A 7 24.16 -12.14 3.03
C LEU A 7 23.46 -10.80 3.27
N PHE A 8 22.42 -10.77 4.09
CA PHE A 8 21.55 -9.61 4.29
C PHE A 8 22.06 -8.61 5.33
N ASP A 9 22.87 -9.04 6.30
CA ASP A 9 23.59 -8.16 7.23
C ASP A 9 24.79 -7.44 6.57
N ASN A 10 25.05 -7.68 5.28
CA ASN A 10 26.19 -7.13 4.59
C ASN A 10 25.95 -5.66 4.17
N PRO A 11 26.65 -4.67 4.78
CA PRO A 11 26.46 -3.25 4.49
C PRO A 11 26.88 -2.85 3.06
N SER A 12 27.57 -3.73 2.33
CA SER A 12 27.92 -3.48 0.92
C SER A 12 26.74 -3.64 -0.05
N LEU A 13 25.62 -4.23 0.40
CA LEU A 13 24.38 -4.32 -0.36
C LEU A 13 23.67 -2.97 -0.55
N ASP A 14 24.04 -1.94 0.22
CA ASP A 14 23.55 -0.56 0.07
C ASP A 14 24.15 0.21 -1.12
N ARG A 15 24.98 -0.44 -1.94
CA ARG A 15 25.59 0.21 -3.13
C ARG A 15 25.07 -0.41 -4.44
N PRO A 16 24.46 0.37 -5.34
CA PRO A 16 23.78 -0.12 -6.54
C PRO A 16 24.66 -0.93 -7.49
N ARG A 17 25.92 -0.53 -7.66
CA ARG A 17 26.88 -1.22 -8.54
C ARG A 17 27.47 -2.50 -7.93
N LEU A 18 27.39 -2.66 -6.61
CA LEU A 18 27.85 -3.86 -5.91
C LEU A 18 26.75 -4.90 -5.80
N ALA A 19 25.47 -4.51 -5.74
CA ALA A 19 24.35 -5.44 -5.58
C ALA A 19 24.38 -6.57 -6.62
N VAL A 20 24.54 -6.28 -7.92
CA VAL A 20 24.59 -7.33 -8.96
C VAL A 20 25.81 -8.23 -8.82
N VAL A 21 26.98 -7.67 -8.51
CA VAL A 21 28.23 -8.44 -8.33
C VAL A 21 28.15 -9.34 -7.10
N VAL A 22 27.62 -8.81 -5.99
CA VAL A 22 27.40 -9.55 -4.76
C VAL A 22 26.37 -10.65 -5.01
N ILE A 23 25.19 -10.33 -5.54
CA ILE A 23 24.14 -11.31 -5.87
C ILE A 23 24.67 -12.41 -6.81
N SER A 24 25.48 -12.06 -7.81
CA SER A 24 26.10 -13.04 -8.72
C SER A 24 27.08 -13.96 -7.99
N GLY A 25 27.83 -13.43 -7.02
CA GLY A 25 28.72 -14.23 -6.16
C GLY A 25 27.98 -15.23 -5.27
N TYR A 26 26.76 -14.89 -4.86
CA TYR A 26 25.87 -15.73 -4.04
C TYR A 26 24.79 -16.45 -4.85
N PHE A 27 24.90 -16.48 -6.18
CA PHE A 27 23.81 -16.94 -7.06
C PHE A 27 23.35 -18.37 -6.75
N ARG A 28 24.29 -19.29 -6.47
CA ARG A 28 23.97 -20.68 -6.09
C ARG A 28 23.19 -20.77 -4.78
N ASP A 29 23.61 -20.01 -3.77
CA ASP A 29 22.96 -19.99 -2.46
C ASP A 29 21.55 -19.40 -2.57
N ILE A 30 21.41 -18.31 -3.35
CA ILE A 30 20.11 -17.70 -3.66
C ILE A 30 19.19 -18.70 -4.39
N GLN A 31 19.69 -19.45 -5.37
CA GLN A 31 18.89 -20.48 -6.04
C GLN A 31 18.40 -21.58 -5.08
N LEU A 32 19.22 -21.98 -4.10
CA LEU A 32 18.86 -23.01 -3.12
C LEU A 32 17.73 -22.57 -2.17
N VAL A 33 17.59 -21.27 -1.93
CA VAL A 33 16.60 -20.71 -1.00
C VAL A 33 15.39 -20.09 -1.69
N MET A 34 15.50 -19.76 -2.97
CA MET A 34 14.43 -19.10 -3.74
C MET A 34 13.21 -20.00 -3.95
N ASP A 35 13.41 -21.32 -3.98
CA ASP A 35 12.34 -22.31 -4.10
C ASP A 35 11.75 -22.71 -2.73
N LYS A 36 12.09 -21.99 -1.66
CA LYS A 36 11.54 -22.22 -0.31
C LYS A 36 10.70 -21.04 0.14
N MET A 37 9.67 -21.33 0.90
CA MET A 37 8.97 -20.32 1.67
C MET A 37 9.75 -20.01 2.95
N HIS A 38 9.76 -18.74 3.33
CA HIS A 38 10.50 -18.21 4.46
C HIS A 38 9.51 -17.77 5.54
N GLU A 39 9.57 -18.42 6.70
CA GLU A 39 8.76 -18.03 7.85
C GLU A 39 9.35 -16.75 8.47
N VAL A 40 8.54 -15.70 8.56
CA VAL A 40 8.94 -14.40 9.09
C VAL A 40 7.94 -13.96 10.15
N THR A 41 8.46 -13.47 11.27
CA THR A 41 7.66 -12.75 12.26
C THR A 41 7.65 -11.27 11.91
N LEU A 42 6.55 -10.77 11.39
CA LEU A 42 6.35 -9.34 11.18
C LEU A 42 6.05 -8.66 12.52
N PRO A 43 6.61 -7.48 12.83
CA PRO A 43 6.35 -6.72 14.05
C PRO A 43 5.00 -5.96 13.99
N LEU A 44 4.02 -6.52 13.30
CA LEU A 44 2.66 -5.97 13.18
C LEU A 44 1.62 -7.06 12.88
N GLY A 45 0.39 -6.82 13.32
CA GLY A 45 -0.81 -7.52 12.86
C GLY A 45 -1.13 -7.18 11.40
N ILE A 46 -0.98 -8.13 10.48
CA ILE A 46 -1.35 -7.90 9.06
C ILE A 46 -2.83 -8.15 8.74
N PHE A 47 -3.58 -8.76 9.67
CA PHE A 47 -5.01 -9.03 9.53
C PHE A 47 -5.81 -8.25 10.60
N PRO A 48 -6.39 -7.09 10.26
CA PRO A 48 -7.04 -6.22 11.23
C PRO A 48 -8.13 -6.86 12.07
N PHE A 49 -9.04 -7.63 11.46
CA PHE A 49 -10.19 -8.21 12.18
C PHE A 49 -9.83 -9.19 13.26
N GLN A 50 -8.64 -9.74 13.16
CA GLN A 50 -8.16 -10.78 14.02
C GLN A 50 -7.58 -10.12 15.31
N ASP A 51 -7.57 -8.78 15.40
CA ASP A 51 -7.38 -7.98 16.62
C ASP A 51 -8.70 -7.57 17.31
N PHE A 52 -9.85 -7.87 16.70
CA PHE A 52 -11.17 -7.57 17.25
C PHE A 52 -11.84 -8.85 17.75
N CYS A 53 -12.20 -8.87 19.02
CA CYS A 53 -12.73 -10.05 19.71
C CYS A 53 -14.07 -9.71 20.38
N TYR A 54 -14.83 -10.74 20.70
CA TYR A 54 -16.08 -10.63 21.45
C TYR A 54 -15.92 -11.32 22.81
N ASP A 55 -16.48 -10.71 23.85
CA ASP A 55 -16.61 -11.38 25.15
C ASP A 55 -17.85 -12.29 25.19
N ASP A 56 -18.05 -12.98 26.30
CA ASP A 56 -19.21 -13.87 26.50
C ASP A 56 -20.57 -13.13 26.42
N GLN A 57 -20.56 -11.80 26.57
CA GLN A 57 -21.73 -10.94 26.46
C GLN A 57 -21.86 -10.29 25.07
N LEU A 58 -21.04 -10.72 24.10
CA LEU A 58 -21.00 -10.20 22.73
C LEU A 58 -20.57 -8.72 22.64
N ASN A 59 -19.87 -8.19 23.64
CA ASN A 59 -19.23 -6.88 23.53
C ASN A 59 -17.95 -6.99 22.72
N LEU A 60 -17.87 -6.20 21.65
CA LEU A 60 -16.66 -6.04 20.86
C LEU A 60 -15.58 -5.30 21.67
N TYR A 61 -14.41 -5.92 21.81
CA TYR A 61 -13.20 -5.31 22.37
C TYR A 61 -12.01 -5.48 21.42
N PHE A 62 -10.96 -4.67 21.62
CA PHE A 62 -9.78 -4.61 20.75
C PHE A 62 -8.54 -5.08 21.51
N THR A 63 -7.90 -6.13 20.98
CA THR A 63 -6.64 -6.69 21.48
C THR A 63 -5.65 -6.74 20.32
N PRO A 64 -4.83 -5.68 20.13
CA PRO A 64 -3.90 -5.61 19.02
C PRO A 64 -2.86 -6.70 19.13
N ARG A 65 -2.60 -7.41 18.03
CA ARG A 65 -1.46 -8.32 17.95
C ARG A 65 -0.26 -7.59 17.38
N TYR A 66 0.81 -7.63 18.16
CA TYR A 66 2.07 -6.94 17.84
C TYR A 66 2.99 -7.77 16.95
N SER A 67 2.60 -9.00 16.62
CA SER A 67 3.33 -9.82 15.68
C SER A 67 2.41 -10.75 14.89
N THR A 68 2.81 -11.04 13.65
CA THR A 68 2.19 -12.07 12.82
C THR A 68 3.27 -12.93 12.20
N ASN A 69 3.13 -14.25 12.32
CA ASN A 69 3.97 -15.18 11.57
C ASN A 69 3.36 -15.37 10.18
N VAL A 70 4.17 -15.18 9.15
CA VAL A 70 3.78 -15.34 7.75
C VAL A 70 4.82 -16.13 7.01
N SER A 71 4.35 -16.91 6.03
CA SER A 71 5.21 -17.57 5.06
C SER A 71 5.34 -16.68 3.82
N LEU A 72 6.54 -16.20 3.53
CA LEU A 72 6.84 -15.34 2.38
C LEU A 72 7.62 -16.10 1.32
N SER A 73 7.34 -15.79 0.04
CA SER A 73 8.27 -16.14 -1.02
C SER A 73 9.59 -15.39 -0.82
N PHE A 74 10.68 -15.90 -1.39
CA PHE A 74 11.99 -15.26 -1.26
C PHE A 74 11.97 -13.80 -1.75
N ILE A 75 11.26 -13.50 -2.84
CA ILE A 75 11.17 -12.13 -3.35
C ILE A 75 10.31 -11.23 -2.46
N SER A 76 9.24 -11.75 -1.85
CA SER A 76 8.45 -11.01 -0.85
C SER A 76 9.24 -10.73 0.42
N PHE A 77 10.06 -11.69 0.86
CA PHE A 77 10.99 -11.53 1.98
C PHE A 77 11.99 -10.40 1.70
N VAL A 78 12.65 -10.45 0.54
CA VAL A 78 13.63 -9.45 0.13
C VAL A 78 12.99 -8.08 -0.02
N ALA A 79 11.78 -7.97 -0.58
CA ALA A 79 11.07 -6.70 -0.70
C ALA A 79 10.69 -6.08 0.66
N TYR A 80 10.50 -6.93 1.68
CA TYR A 80 10.23 -6.50 3.05
C TYR A 80 11.51 -5.97 3.75
N HIS A 81 12.63 -6.67 3.60
CA HIS A 81 13.86 -6.38 4.37
C HIS A 81 14.89 -5.51 3.65
N CYS A 82 14.95 -5.56 2.31
CA CYS A 82 16.07 -5.02 1.55
C CYS A 82 15.77 -3.71 0.83
N ASN A 83 16.85 -3.00 0.48
CA ASN A 83 16.84 -1.79 -0.32
C ASN A 83 16.41 -2.09 -1.79
N PRO A 84 15.99 -1.06 -2.55
CA PRO A 84 15.56 -1.22 -3.93
C PRO A 84 16.67 -1.78 -4.85
N ASP A 85 17.95 -1.48 -4.60
CA ASP A 85 19.03 -1.90 -5.47
C ASP A 85 19.24 -3.42 -5.46
N PHE A 86 19.12 -4.04 -4.29
CA PHE A 86 19.17 -5.50 -4.16
C PHE A 86 18.00 -6.16 -4.88
N VAL A 87 16.78 -5.63 -4.70
CA VAL A 87 15.57 -6.10 -5.40
C VAL A 87 15.75 -5.96 -6.91
N ASN A 88 16.28 -4.83 -7.38
CA ASN A 88 16.54 -4.60 -8.80
C ASN A 88 17.60 -5.56 -9.36
N GLY A 89 18.68 -5.80 -8.60
CA GLY A 89 19.72 -6.77 -8.97
C GLY A 89 19.15 -8.17 -9.11
N LEU A 90 18.32 -8.61 -8.15
CA LEU A 90 17.66 -9.91 -8.20
C LEU A 90 16.72 -10.03 -9.40
N LEU A 91 15.89 -9.02 -9.65
CA LEU A 91 14.98 -8.99 -10.81
C LEU A 91 15.74 -8.98 -12.14
N SER A 92 16.91 -8.35 -12.22
CA SER A 92 17.72 -8.29 -13.44
C SER A 92 18.35 -9.63 -13.84
N LEU A 93 18.59 -10.51 -12.87
CA LEU A 93 19.22 -11.82 -13.10
C LEU A 93 18.24 -12.89 -13.58
N SER A 94 16.99 -12.53 -13.91
CA SER A 94 15.94 -13.46 -14.38
C SER A 94 15.83 -14.71 -13.49
N VAL A 95 15.98 -14.55 -12.18
CA VAL A 95 15.97 -15.68 -11.26
C VAL A 95 14.52 -16.18 -11.16
N THR A 96 14.24 -17.33 -11.77
CA THR A 96 12.89 -17.91 -11.85
C THR A 96 12.63 -18.80 -10.64
N SER A 97 11.75 -18.38 -9.73
CA SER A 97 11.23 -19.27 -8.66
C SER A 97 10.23 -20.27 -9.23
N LYS A 98 10.29 -21.51 -8.75
CA LYS A 98 9.30 -22.56 -9.07
C LYS A 98 8.10 -22.57 -8.13
N VAL A 99 8.19 -21.84 -7.02
CA VAL A 99 7.10 -21.75 -6.05
C VAL A 99 6.06 -20.78 -6.57
N ARG A 100 4.81 -21.24 -6.73
CA ARG A 100 3.68 -20.33 -6.93
C ARG A 100 3.56 -19.47 -5.69
N ASP A 101 3.40 -18.16 -5.88
CA ASP A 101 3.34 -17.19 -4.80
C ASP A 101 2.02 -17.33 -4.04
N THR A 102 1.91 -18.37 -3.21
CA THR A 102 0.78 -18.59 -2.28
C THR A 102 1.00 -17.83 -0.97
N SER A 103 1.90 -16.85 -0.97
CA SER A 103 2.19 -16.06 0.22
C SER A 103 1.01 -15.16 0.57
N ALA A 104 0.88 -14.86 1.86
CA ALA A 104 -0.12 -13.90 2.32
C ALA A 104 0.14 -12.47 1.78
N LEU A 105 1.36 -12.19 1.30
CA LEU A 105 1.83 -10.88 0.86
C LEU A 105 2.69 -10.95 -0.41
N THR A 106 2.24 -10.27 -1.48
CA THR A 106 3.09 -9.98 -2.64
C THR A 106 4.31 -9.13 -2.27
N PRO A 107 5.37 -9.10 -3.11
CA PRO A 107 6.52 -8.22 -2.89
C PRO A 107 6.15 -6.76 -2.74
N LEU A 108 5.17 -6.29 -3.52
CA LEU A 108 4.70 -4.92 -3.44
C LEU A 108 4.03 -4.64 -2.09
N SER A 109 3.07 -5.46 -1.66
CA SER A 109 2.42 -5.30 -0.36
C SER A 109 3.41 -5.43 0.80
N SER A 110 4.39 -6.34 0.72
CA SER A 110 5.45 -6.49 1.72
C SER A 110 6.29 -5.22 1.86
N SER A 111 6.75 -4.64 0.75
CA SER A 111 7.53 -3.40 0.77
C SER A 111 6.74 -2.22 1.34
N LEU A 112 5.42 -2.15 1.06
CA LEU A 112 4.55 -1.11 1.58
C LEU A 112 4.32 -1.25 3.09
N LEU A 113 4.09 -2.46 3.58
CA LEU A 113 3.95 -2.72 5.02
C LEU A 113 5.25 -2.47 5.80
N ALA A 114 6.40 -2.66 5.15
CA ALA A 114 7.72 -2.31 5.70
C ALA A 114 8.04 -0.80 5.63
N ASN A 115 7.17 0.02 5.04
CA ASN A 115 7.44 1.43 4.70
C ASN A 115 8.64 1.64 3.74
N ASN A 116 9.01 0.62 2.97
CA ASN A 116 10.07 0.66 1.96
C ASN A 116 9.53 1.22 0.64
N PHE A 117 9.16 2.51 0.64
CA PHE A 117 8.47 3.15 -0.49
C PHE A 117 9.29 3.18 -1.79
N ASN A 118 10.63 3.27 -1.69
CA ASN A 118 11.51 3.20 -2.86
C ASN A 118 11.46 1.82 -3.52
N THR A 119 11.45 0.76 -2.71
CA THR A 119 11.27 -0.61 -3.19
C THR A 119 9.89 -0.80 -3.81
N ALA A 120 8.84 -0.27 -3.18
CA ALA A 120 7.48 -0.32 -3.74
C ALA A 120 7.40 0.38 -5.11
N ARG A 121 7.98 1.58 -5.25
CA ARG A 121 8.04 2.31 -6.51
C ARG A 121 8.86 1.59 -7.58
N LEU A 122 9.99 0.99 -7.21
CA LEU A 122 10.76 0.14 -8.10
C LEU A 122 9.92 -1.05 -8.61
N LEU A 123 9.25 -1.77 -7.71
CA LEU A 123 8.43 -2.93 -8.08
C LEU A 123 7.31 -2.53 -9.06
N LEU A 124 6.62 -1.41 -8.80
CA LEU A 124 5.64 -0.83 -9.73
C LEU A 124 6.27 -0.50 -11.10
N SER A 125 7.47 0.11 -11.11
CA SER A 125 8.18 0.42 -12.37
C SER A 125 8.59 -0.83 -13.16
N LYS A 126 8.71 -1.98 -12.48
CA LYS A 126 9.01 -3.29 -13.07
C LYS A 126 7.75 -4.09 -13.43
N GLY A 127 6.57 -3.49 -13.31
CA GLY A 127 5.30 -4.08 -13.72
C GLY A 127 4.59 -4.91 -12.64
N ALA A 128 4.96 -4.77 -11.36
CA ALA A 128 4.19 -5.39 -10.28
C ALA A 128 2.74 -4.87 -10.28
N ASP A 129 1.76 -5.79 -10.32
CA ASP A 129 0.34 -5.44 -10.23
C ASP A 129 -0.09 -5.32 -8.74
N PRO A 130 -0.51 -4.13 -8.27
CA PRO A 130 -1.01 -3.93 -6.90
C PRO A 130 -2.28 -4.70 -6.56
N ARG A 131 -3.00 -5.27 -7.54
CA ARG A 131 -4.10 -6.19 -7.26
C ARG A 131 -3.61 -7.44 -6.57
N GLY A 132 -2.46 -7.98 -7.02
CA GLY A 132 -1.86 -9.21 -6.52
C GLY A 132 -2.82 -10.41 -6.51
N GLU A 133 -2.29 -11.59 -6.18
CA GLU A 133 -3.11 -12.76 -5.82
C GLU A 133 -3.09 -13.03 -4.31
N SER A 134 -2.43 -12.16 -3.53
CA SER A 134 -2.25 -12.34 -2.09
C SER A 134 -3.50 -11.93 -1.30
N CYS A 135 -3.62 -12.47 -0.08
CA CYS A 135 -4.68 -12.13 0.86
C CYS A 135 -4.78 -10.62 1.09
N THR A 136 -3.65 -9.95 1.33
CA THR A 136 -3.57 -8.50 1.51
C THR A 136 -2.91 -7.88 0.28
N ASN A 137 -3.70 -7.21 -0.57
CA ASN A 137 -3.20 -6.57 -1.79
C ASN A 137 -2.50 -5.22 -1.54
N GLY A 138 -2.00 -4.60 -2.63
CA GLY A 138 -1.32 -3.31 -2.58
C GLY A 138 -2.18 -2.16 -2.03
N LEU A 139 -3.49 -2.15 -2.26
CA LEU A 139 -4.38 -1.09 -1.75
C LEU A 139 -4.55 -1.16 -0.23
N HIS A 140 -4.70 -2.36 0.33
CA HIS A 140 -4.71 -2.54 1.79
C HIS A 140 -3.39 -2.07 2.43
N ALA A 141 -2.26 -2.49 1.84
CA ALA A 141 -0.94 -2.12 2.34
C ALA A 141 -0.66 -0.61 2.21
N ALA A 142 -1.02 0.03 1.10
CA ALA A 142 -0.89 1.48 0.92
C ALA A 142 -1.77 2.27 1.89
N ALA A 143 -2.99 1.79 2.17
CA ALA A 143 -3.88 2.39 3.15
C ALA A 143 -3.31 2.26 4.58
N ARG A 144 -2.72 1.10 4.92
CA ARG A 144 -2.03 0.90 6.21
C ARG A 144 -0.80 1.79 6.38
N ALA A 145 -0.09 2.06 5.29
CA ALA A 145 1.11 2.90 5.26
C ALA A 145 0.82 4.41 5.17
N GLY A 146 -0.44 4.84 5.04
CA GLY A 146 -0.78 6.26 4.95
C GLY A 146 -0.44 6.92 3.61
N LEU A 147 -0.29 6.14 2.54
CA LEU A 147 0.18 6.64 1.24
C LEU A 147 -0.97 7.10 0.35
N ARG A 148 -1.52 8.28 0.64
CA ARG A 148 -2.67 8.88 -0.07
C ARG A 148 -2.57 8.83 -1.60
N ASP A 149 -1.40 9.17 -2.13
CA ASP A 149 -1.21 9.25 -3.58
C ASP A 149 -1.17 7.86 -4.23
N MET A 150 -0.57 6.88 -3.55
CA MET A 150 -0.60 5.48 -4.01
C MET A 150 -2.01 4.88 -3.90
N VAL A 151 -2.75 5.19 -2.81
CA VAL A 151 -4.16 4.79 -2.68
C VAL A 151 -4.97 5.30 -3.88
N SER A 152 -4.82 6.58 -4.21
CA SER A 152 -5.49 7.19 -5.37
C SER A 152 -5.04 6.56 -6.69
N GLU A 153 -3.73 6.34 -6.87
CA GLU A 153 -3.16 5.70 -8.06
C GLU A 153 -3.71 4.27 -8.25
N PHE A 154 -3.76 3.47 -7.19
CA PHE A 154 -4.24 2.08 -7.24
C PHE A 154 -5.72 2.00 -7.59
N ILE A 155 -6.54 2.91 -7.08
CA ILE A 155 -7.96 2.96 -7.44
C ILE A 155 -8.14 3.44 -8.89
N VAL A 156 -7.51 4.54 -9.27
CA VAL A 156 -7.76 5.19 -10.57
C VAL A 156 -7.09 4.45 -11.73
N ARG A 157 -5.81 4.11 -11.60
CA ARG A 157 -5.01 3.52 -12.68
C ARG A 157 -5.17 2.01 -12.72
N TYR A 158 -5.11 1.35 -11.57
CA TYR A 158 -5.20 -0.11 -11.50
C TYR A 158 -6.63 -0.62 -11.32
N LYS A 159 -7.62 0.28 -11.17
CA LYS A 159 -9.04 -0.06 -11.06
C LYS A 159 -9.35 -1.02 -9.91
N ILE A 160 -8.57 -0.93 -8.83
CA ILE A 160 -8.86 -1.70 -7.62
C ILE A 160 -10.09 -1.07 -6.96
N PRO A 161 -11.17 -1.84 -6.68
CA PRO A 161 -12.31 -1.32 -5.95
C PRO A 161 -11.87 -0.77 -4.59
N PRO A 162 -12.31 0.43 -4.18
CA PRO A 162 -11.89 1.06 -2.93
C PRO A 162 -12.39 0.31 -1.69
N ASP A 163 -13.40 -0.54 -1.86
CA ASP A 163 -14.02 -1.39 -0.85
C ASP A 163 -13.70 -2.88 -1.07
N CYS A 164 -12.63 -3.19 -1.82
CA CYS A 164 -12.14 -4.56 -1.91
C CYS A 164 -11.87 -5.13 -0.51
N VAL A 165 -11.92 -6.45 -0.38
CA VAL A 165 -11.67 -7.11 0.91
C VAL A 165 -10.50 -8.06 0.82
N ASP A 166 -9.77 -8.17 1.92
CA ASP A 166 -8.80 -9.23 2.12
C ASP A 166 -9.46 -10.59 2.42
N ALA A 167 -8.64 -11.61 2.66
CA ALA A 167 -9.12 -12.97 2.98
C ALA A 167 -9.95 -13.08 4.27
N GLN A 168 -9.95 -12.06 5.13
CA GLN A 168 -10.75 -12.01 6.36
C GLN A 168 -11.98 -11.09 6.21
N GLY A 169 -12.18 -10.46 5.06
CA GLY A 169 -13.27 -9.53 4.82
C GLY A 169 -12.96 -8.07 5.20
N ALA A 170 -11.72 -7.76 5.60
CA ALA A 170 -11.34 -6.40 5.98
C ALA A 170 -11.08 -5.54 4.74
N THR A 171 -11.56 -4.29 4.77
CA THR A 171 -11.40 -3.31 3.67
C THR A 171 -10.16 -2.43 3.88
N PRO A 172 -9.62 -1.76 2.84
CA PRO A 172 -8.53 -0.80 2.99
C PRO A 172 -8.80 0.28 4.06
N ALA A 173 -10.06 0.70 4.22
CA ALA A 173 -10.44 1.66 5.26
C ALA A 173 -10.24 1.09 6.69
N ILE A 174 -10.43 -0.22 6.90
CA ILE A 174 -10.12 -0.86 8.19
C ILE A 174 -8.60 -0.87 8.44
N TYR A 175 -7.79 -1.10 7.41
CA TYR A 175 -6.33 -1.04 7.52
C TYR A 175 -5.85 0.37 7.91
N ALA A 176 -6.49 1.41 7.37
CA ALA A 176 -6.20 2.81 7.71
C ALA A 176 -6.55 3.18 9.16
N LEU A 177 -7.41 2.42 9.86
CA LEU A 177 -7.74 2.67 11.27
C LEU A 177 -6.55 2.56 12.21
N TYR A 178 -5.42 2.01 11.78
CA TYR A 178 -4.21 1.89 12.61
C TYR A 178 -3.29 3.11 12.49
N LEU A 179 -3.51 3.99 11.52
CA LEU A 179 -2.82 5.27 11.41
C LEU A 179 -3.27 6.24 12.51
N PRO A 180 -2.49 7.28 12.86
CA PRO A 180 -2.99 8.32 13.74
C PRO A 180 -4.22 9.01 13.13
N ASP A 181 -5.07 9.60 13.99
CA ASP A 181 -6.43 9.99 13.61
C ASP A 181 -6.49 10.91 12.39
N LYS A 182 -5.56 11.86 12.24
CA LYS A 182 -5.54 12.80 11.10
C LYS A 182 -5.24 12.09 9.79
N GLU A 183 -4.25 11.22 9.79
CA GLU A 183 -3.81 10.42 8.65
C GLU A 183 -4.87 9.39 8.28
N ALA A 184 -5.49 8.74 9.27
CA ALA A 184 -6.60 7.82 9.07
C ALA A 184 -7.78 8.51 8.39
N ILE A 185 -8.21 9.68 8.88
CA ILE A 185 -9.27 10.49 8.25
C ILE A 185 -8.89 10.82 6.81
N CYS A 186 -7.64 11.22 6.56
CA CYS A 186 -7.16 11.55 5.22
C CYS A 186 -7.29 10.37 4.25
N ILE A 187 -6.80 9.18 4.63
CA ILE A 187 -6.88 7.98 3.77
C ILE A 187 -8.31 7.50 3.58
N ILE A 188 -9.08 7.40 4.67
CA ILE A 188 -10.47 6.92 4.61
C ILE A 188 -11.32 7.89 3.78
N SER A 189 -11.08 9.19 3.89
CA SER A 189 -11.79 10.19 3.07
C SER A 189 -11.57 9.97 1.58
N VAL A 190 -10.35 9.64 1.17
CA VAL A 190 -10.03 9.34 -0.23
C VAL A 190 -10.74 8.08 -0.68
N LEU A 191 -10.72 7.01 0.12
CA LEU A 191 -11.44 5.77 -0.19
C LEU A 191 -12.95 6.02 -0.38
N PHE A 192 -13.56 6.79 0.53
CA PHE A 192 -14.98 7.14 0.43
C PHE A 192 -15.29 8.03 -0.79
N CYS A 193 -14.45 9.02 -1.09
CA CYS A 193 -14.63 9.85 -2.29
C CYS A 193 -14.49 9.06 -3.60
N TYR A 194 -13.77 7.94 -3.58
CA TYR A 194 -13.70 7.03 -4.73
C TYR A 194 -14.80 5.95 -4.72
N GLY A 195 -15.75 6.00 -3.79
CA GLY A 195 -16.95 5.18 -3.79
C GLY A 195 -16.99 4.05 -2.76
N ALA A 196 -16.01 3.95 -1.85
CA ALA A 196 -16.18 3.03 -0.71
C ALA A 196 -17.33 3.51 0.18
N SER A 197 -18.21 2.58 0.56
CA SER A 197 -19.40 2.91 1.36
C SER A 197 -19.04 3.24 2.80
N PRO A 198 -19.36 4.45 3.31
CA PRO A 198 -19.17 4.79 4.73
C PRO A 198 -20.05 3.95 5.66
N LYS A 199 -21.20 3.47 5.15
CA LYS A 199 -22.20 2.71 5.91
C LYS A 199 -21.96 1.21 5.93
N ARG A 200 -20.81 0.76 5.42
CA ARG A 200 -20.52 -0.68 5.37
C ARG A 200 -20.46 -1.26 6.78
N THR A 201 -21.04 -2.44 6.92
CA THR A 201 -21.05 -3.20 8.16
C THR A 201 -20.24 -4.48 8.02
N PHE A 202 -19.74 -4.99 9.16
CA PHE A 202 -18.84 -6.14 9.22
C PHE A 202 -19.30 -7.17 10.25
N GLY A 203 -19.04 -8.44 9.96
CA GLY A 203 -19.32 -9.56 10.86
C GLY A 203 -20.82 -9.79 11.11
N HIS A 204 -21.12 -10.51 12.19
CA HIS A 204 -22.49 -10.96 12.52
C HIS A 204 -23.38 -9.90 13.19
N HIS A 205 -22.84 -8.73 13.56
CA HIS A 205 -23.52 -7.74 14.41
C HIS A 205 -23.56 -6.35 13.77
N ASP A 206 -23.45 -6.29 12.45
CA ASP A 206 -23.44 -5.04 11.70
C ASP A 206 -22.44 -3.99 12.22
N VAL A 207 -21.22 -4.44 12.55
CA VAL A 207 -20.21 -3.55 13.13
C VAL A 207 -19.78 -2.50 12.11
N THR A 208 -19.88 -1.21 12.44
CA THR A 208 -19.49 -0.10 11.57
C THR A 208 -18.03 0.31 11.76
N TYR A 209 -17.48 1.10 10.83
CA TYR A 209 -16.15 1.69 10.97
C TYR A 209 -16.05 2.53 12.25
N ALA A 210 -17.07 3.35 12.56
CA ALA A 210 -17.09 4.16 13.77
C ALA A 210 -17.02 3.31 15.04
N ARG A 211 -17.70 2.16 15.08
CA ARG A 211 -17.64 1.23 16.22
C ARG A 211 -16.24 0.64 16.38
N LEU A 212 -15.59 0.21 15.30
CA LEU A 212 -14.21 -0.29 15.34
C LEU A 212 -13.26 0.78 15.89
N ALA A 213 -13.30 1.99 15.35
CA ALA A 213 -12.45 3.12 15.79
C ALA A 213 -12.67 3.45 17.28
N LYS A 214 -13.92 3.40 17.75
CA LYS A 214 -14.26 3.65 19.15
C LYS A 214 -13.65 2.61 20.09
N VAL A 215 -13.71 1.33 19.73
CA VAL A 215 -13.14 0.24 20.53
C VAL A 215 -11.61 0.30 20.53
N MET A 216 -10.99 0.80 19.45
CA MET A 216 -9.55 1.12 19.40
C MET A 216 -9.16 2.35 20.24
N GLY A 217 -10.11 3.04 20.87
CA GLY A 217 -9.87 4.26 21.66
C GLY A 217 -9.73 5.54 20.84
N LYS A 218 -10.05 5.52 19.54
CA LYS A 218 -9.88 6.66 18.61
C LYS A 218 -11.14 7.52 18.54
N SER A 219 -11.39 8.27 19.61
CA SER A 219 -12.64 9.04 19.77
C SER A 219 -12.88 10.06 18.65
N THR A 220 -11.85 10.78 18.20
CA THR A 220 -11.99 11.80 17.15
C THR A 220 -12.31 11.15 15.81
N LEU A 221 -11.56 10.11 15.43
CA LEU A 221 -11.84 9.33 14.23
C LEU A 221 -13.23 8.68 14.27
N ALA A 222 -13.62 8.09 15.41
CA ALA A 222 -14.93 7.45 15.57
C ALA A 222 -16.09 8.45 15.39
N HIS A 223 -15.97 9.65 15.97
CA HIS A 223 -16.97 10.69 15.82
C HIS A 223 -17.07 11.16 14.36
N TRP A 224 -15.95 11.37 13.68
CA TRP A 224 -15.94 11.73 12.26
C TRP A 224 -16.59 10.64 11.40
N LEU A 225 -16.24 9.37 11.60
CA LEU A 225 -16.84 8.23 10.90
C LEU A 225 -18.36 8.17 11.12
N GLN A 226 -18.82 8.34 12.37
CA GLN A 226 -20.24 8.35 12.69
C GLN A 226 -21.00 9.47 11.95
N GLN A 227 -20.41 10.66 11.84
CA GLN A 227 -20.99 11.75 11.06
C GLN A 227 -21.08 11.40 9.57
N THR A 228 -20.02 10.82 8.99
CA THR A 228 -20.01 10.40 7.58
C THR A 228 -20.99 9.26 7.29
N GLU A 229 -21.22 8.38 8.27
CA GLU A 229 -22.24 7.32 8.21
C GLU A 229 -23.65 7.95 8.16
N THR A 230 -23.92 8.97 8.98
CA THR A 230 -25.24 9.62 9.02
C THR A 230 -25.52 10.53 7.82
N ASP A 231 -24.55 11.34 7.41
CA ASP A 231 -24.70 12.31 6.31
C ASP A 231 -23.94 11.86 5.05
N SER A 232 -24.29 10.67 4.57
CA SER A 232 -23.61 10.06 3.43
C SER A 232 -23.84 10.84 2.13
N ILE A 233 -24.96 11.56 1.99
CA ILE A 233 -25.28 12.38 0.81
C ILE A 233 -24.47 13.68 0.83
N GLY A 234 -24.45 14.42 1.94
CA GLY A 234 -23.65 15.63 2.08
C GLY A 234 -22.17 15.34 1.85
N TYR A 235 -21.69 14.22 2.38
CA TYR A 235 -20.33 13.76 2.17
C TYR A 235 -20.02 13.43 0.70
N ALA A 236 -20.92 12.74 0.00
CA ALA A 236 -20.75 12.45 -1.42
C ALA A 236 -20.69 13.73 -2.27
N ILE A 237 -21.51 14.73 -1.94
CA ILE A 237 -21.49 16.04 -2.62
C ILE A 237 -20.16 16.76 -2.37
N ASP A 238 -19.66 16.79 -1.13
CA ASP A 238 -18.36 17.39 -0.79
C ASP A 238 -17.21 16.71 -1.54
N CYS A 239 -17.23 15.38 -1.64
CA CYS A 239 -16.27 14.61 -2.44
C CYS A 239 -16.31 14.99 -3.92
N LEU A 240 -17.49 15.10 -4.52
CA LEU A 240 -17.66 15.50 -5.92
C LEU A 240 -17.12 16.92 -6.15
N TRP A 241 -17.38 17.85 -5.25
CA TRP A 241 -16.87 19.22 -5.34
C TRP A 241 -15.35 19.27 -5.26
N LYS A 242 -14.74 18.49 -4.35
CA LYS A 242 -13.28 18.36 -4.25
C LYS A 242 -12.66 17.80 -5.53
N GLN A 243 -13.23 16.73 -6.08
CA GLN A 243 -12.73 16.14 -7.34
C GLN A 243 -12.85 17.11 -8.53
N THR A 244 -13.98 17.82 -8.64
CA THR A 244 -14.22 18.77 -9.73
C THR A 244 -13.27 19.97 -9.64
N ARG A 245 -12.93 20.41 -8.42
CA ARG A 245 -11.97 21.48 -8.17
C ARG A 245 -10.54 21.07 -8.56
N ASP A 246 -10.12 19.85 -8.20
CA ASP A 246 -8.81 19.32 -8.58
C ASP A 246 -8.67 19.17 -10.11
N LEU A 247 -9.75 18.80 -10.81
CA LEU A 247 -9.77 18.75 -12.27
C LEU A 247 -9.65 20.15 -12.91
N SER A 248 -10.39 21.12 -12.37
CA SER A 248 -10.39 22.51 -12.87
C SER A 248 -9.02 23.19 -12.70
N LEU A 249 -8.30 22.86 -11.62
CA LEU A 249 -6.94 23.37 -11.38
C LEU A 249 -5.93 22.78 -12.37
N ARG A 250 -6.05 21.47 -12.69
CA ARG A 250 -5.18 20.82 -13.68
C ARG A 250 -5.39 21.33 -15.11
N GLU A 251 -6.62 21.65 -15.50
CA GLU A 251 -6.90 22.24 -16.82
C GLU A 251 -6.34 23.67 -16.96
N GLY A 252 -6.29 24.43 -15.87
CA GLY A 252 -5.66 25.75 -15.81
C GLY A 252 -4.14 25.68 -15.99
N GLU A 253 -3.47 24.71 -15.35
CA GLU A 253 -2.01 24.53 -15.47
C GLU A 253 -1.57 24.10 -16.87
N VAL A 254 -2.36 23.23 -17.54
CA VAL A 254 -2.08 22.81 -18.93
C VAL A 254 -2.22 23.97 -19.92
N LYS A 255 -3.15 24.92 -19.69
CA LYS A 255 -3.28 26.12 -20.53
C LYS A 255 -2.10 27.09 -20.38
N VAL A 256 -1.59 27.27 -19.16
CA VAL A 256 -0.44 28.16 -18.89
C VAL A 256 0.86 27.62 -19.50
N GLU A 257 1.03 26.29 -19.59
CA GLU A 257 2.17 25.68 -20.29
C GLU A 257 2.05 25.71 -21.83
N GLY A 258 0.82 25.74 -22.36
CA GLY A 258 0.57 25.87 -23.81
C GLY A 258 0.85 27.26 -24.36
N GLU A 259 0.62 28.31 -23.58
CA GLU A 259 0.85 29.71 -24.01
C GLU A 259 2.33 30.14 -23.95
N ARG A 260 3.17 29.48 -23.13
CA ARG A 260 4.61 29.79 -23.04
C ARG A 260 5.47 29.30 -24.22
N LYS A 261 4.89 28.62 -25.21
CA LYS A 261 5.60 28.16 -26.42
C LYS A 261 5.22 28.93 -27.70
N GLY A 262 4.47 30.03 -27.60
CA GLY A 262 3.95 30.77 -28.76
C GLY A 262 4.52 32.17 -29.02
N GLU A 263 5.51 32.64 -28.25
CA GLU A 263 6.08 33.98 -28.45
C GLU A 263 7.60 33.91 -28.65
N GLY A 264 8.02 33.85 -29.91
CA GLY A 264 9.42 33.96 -30.26
C GLY A 264 9.73 33.34 -31.60
N GLU A 265 9.32 34.03 -32.68
CA GLU A 265 10.08 34.21 -33.93
C GLU A 265 9.10 34.60 -35.04
N ASP A 266 8.80 35.90 -35.14
CA ASP A 266 8.59 36.48 -36.47
C ASP A 266 8.94 37.97 -36.51
N ALA A 267 9.46 38.35 -37.68
CA ALA A 267 9.75 39.69 -38.20
C ALA A 267 10.99 40.45 -37.71
N GLY A 268 12.03 40.37 -38.53
CA GLY A 268 13.08 41.37 -38.68
C GLY A 268 13.59 41.44 -40.13
N TRP A 269 12.71 41.82 -41.08
CA TRP A 269 13.17 42.37 -42.36
C TRP A 269 13.48 43.86 -42.15
N ASP A 270 14.70 44.31 -42.49
CA ASP A 270 14.91 45.42 -43.44
C ASP A 270 16.41 45.79 -43.62
N LEU A 271 16.83 45.70 -44.89
CA LEU A 271 17.68 46.61 -45.69
C LEU A 271 18.65 47.58 -44.98
N ILE A 272 19.95 47.43 -45.25
CA ILE A 272 20.82 48.28 -46.12
C ILE A 272 22.13 47.51 -46.37
#